data_AF-A0A0M5LR04-F1
#
_entry.id   AF-A0A0M5LR04-F1
#
_cell.length_a   1.000
_cell.length_b   1.000
_cell.length_c   1.000
_cell.angle_alpha   90.00
_cell.angle_beta   90.00
_cell.angle_gamma   90.00
#
_symmetry.space_group_name_H-M   'P 1'
#
loop_
_entity.id
_entity.type
_entity.pdbx_description
1 polymer ?
#
loop_
_entity_poly.entity_id
_entity_poly.type
_entity_poly.pdbx_seq_one_letter_code
_entity_poly.pdbx_strand_id
1 'polypeptide(L)'
;MGRRRDRRRLAEGAHAAAGMSFNAISAKALERSRTATMPRTFWDWGPMLAANERGFFPYTPNTNLMYGLKEALRLLHDEGLENVFARHTRHAEATRAAVRAWGLEVLALDEREYSSALTAVLVPDDVDADKVRAVILDRFDMSLGAGLGRLAGRIFRIGHLGAFNDLTLAGTLAGVQMGLGLAGVPVAGSGLDAALERLQTD
;
A
#
# COMPACT_ATOMS: atom_id res chain seq x y z
N MET A 1 -8.76 -14.06 -27.94
CA MET A 1 -9.46 -12.93 -27.30
C MET A 1 -9.52 -13.17 -25.79
N GLY A 2 -8.48 -12.76 -25.06
CA GLY A 2 -8.36 -12.96 -23.62
C GLY A 2 -8.82 -11.74 -22.84
N ARG A 3 -9.93 -11.85 -22.10
CA ARG A 3 -10.35 -10.81 -21.14
C ARG A 3 -9.51 -10.94 -19.87
N ARG A 4 -8.51 -10.06 -19.69
CA ARG A 4 -7.86 -9.86 -18.40
C ARG A 4 -8.91 -9.34 -17.41
N ARG A 5 -9.09 -10.06 -16.31
CA ARG A 5 -9.93 -9.65 -15.19
C ARG A 5 -9.13 -8.66 -14.35
N ASP A 6 -9.46 -7.39 -14.49
CA ASP A 6 -9.00 -6.32 -13.61
C ASP A 6 -9.62 -6.55 -12.21
N ARG A 7 -8.83 -7.10 -11.29
CA ARG A 7 -9.21 -7.28 -9.87
C ARG A 7 -8.66 -6.08 -9.10
N ARG A 8 -9.41 -4.97 -9.09
CA ARG A 8 -9.07 -3.80 -8.27
C ARG A 8 -9.25 -4.13 -6.79
N ARG A 9 -8.14 -4.13 -6.03
CA ARG A 9 -8.15 -4.14 -4.56
C ARG A 9 -8.34 -2.68 -4.10
N LEU A 10 -9.45 -2.38 -3.43
CA LEU A 10 -9.85 -1.01 -3.05
C LEU A 10 -9.71 -0.68 -1.55
N ALA A 11 -9.12 -1.56 -0.73
CA ALA A 11 -9.17 -1.39 0.73
C ALA A 11 -8.16 -0.36 1.28
N GLU A 12 -6.89 -0.39 0.85
CA GLU A 12 -5.83 0.43 1.48
C GLU A 12 -5.66 1.82 0.84
N GLY A 13 -6.03 1.99 -0.43
CA GLY A 13 -5.91 3.27 -1.15
C GLY A 13 -7.05 4.28 -0.89
N ALA A 14 -7.97 3.96 0.03
CA ALA A 14 -9.17 4.77 0.27
C ALA A 14 -9.05 5.68 1.52
N HIS A 15 -7.94 5.68 2.26
CA HIS A 15 -7.77 6.50 3.49
C HIS A 15 -8.84 6.26 4.57
N ALA A 16 -9.56 5.14 4.50
CA ALA A 16 -10.56 4.78 5.48
C ALA A 16 -9.90 4.14 6.69
N ALA A 17 -10.39 4.47 7.89
CA ALA A 17 -10.02 3.77 9.10
C ALA A 17 -10.34 2.26 8.97
N ALA A 18 -9.50 1.42 9.57
CA ALA A 18 -9.73 -0.02 9.57
C ALA A 18 -11.10 -0.38 10.19
N GLY A 19 -11.78 -1.36 9.60
CA GLY A 19 -13.09 -1.82 10.07
C GLY A 19 -14.13 -2.06 8.97
N MET A 20 -13.78 -1.82 7.70
CA MET A 20 -14.64 -2.12 6.55
C MET A 20 -13.91 -2.98 5.53
N SER A 21 -14.66 -3.86 4.87
CA SER A 21 -14.18 -4.69 3.75
C SER A 21 -15.19 -4.63 2.61
N PHE A 22 -14.70 -4.57 1.38
CA PHE A 22 -15.52 -4.54 0.17
C PHE A 22 -15.52 -5.90 -0.51
N ASN A 23 -16.71 -6.37 -0.92
CA ASN A 23 -16.84 -7.58 -1.74
C ASN A 23 -17.50 -7.22 -3.07
N ALA A 24 -16.73 -7.32 -4.17
CA ALA A 24 -17.25 -7.27 -5.52
C ALA A 24 -17.52 -8.70 -6.02
N ILE A 25 -18.80 -9.08 -6.12
CA ILE A 25 -19.22 -10.46 -6.36
C ILE A 25 -19.67 -10.63 -7.81
N SER A 26 -18.99 -11.50 -8.57
CA SER A 26 -19.43 -11.85 -9.93
C SER A 26 -20.63 -12.81 -9.90
N ALA A 27 -21.46 -12.82 -10.96
CA ALA A 27 -22.57 -13.77 -11.10
C ALA A 27 -22.13 -15.24 -10.92
N LYS A 28 -20.99 -15.63 -11.49
CA LYS A 28 -20.42 -16.98 -11.31
C LYS A 28 -20.12 -17.31 -9.83
N ALA A 29 -19.60 -16.34 -9.08
CA ALA A 29 -19.29 -16.53 -7.66
C ALA A 29 -20.58 -16.63 -6.82
N LEU A 30 -21.58 -15.82 -7.15
CA LEU A 30 -22.89 -15.86 -6.49
C LEU A 30 -23.58 -17.21 -6.70
N GLU A 31 -23.60 -17.75 -7.91
CA GLU A 31 -24.16 -19.09 -8.18
C GLU A 31 -23.45 -20.19 -7.38
N ARG A 32 -22.12 -20.14 -7.29
CA ARG A 32 -21.36 -21.11 -6.49
C ARG A 32 -21.61 -20.97 -4.99
N SER A 33 -21.91 -19.76 -4.50
CA SER A 33 -22.22 -19.58 -3.08
C SER A 33 -23.47 -20.35 -2.67
N ARG A 34 -24.48 -20.47 -3.54
CA ARG A 34 -25.75 -21.17 -3.24
C ARG A 34 -25.59 -22.64 -2.87
N THR A 35 -24.57 -23.31 -3.41
CA THR A 35 -24.28 -24.73 -3.13
C THR A 35 -23.08 -24.93 -2.20
N ALA A 36 -22.48 -23.85 -1.70
CA ALA A 36 -21.35 -23.93 -0.78
C ALA A 36 -21.81 -24.41 0.60
N THR A 37 -21.19 -25.49 1.10
CA THR A 37 -21.56 -26.19 2.33
C THR A 37 -20.91 -25.63 3.60
N MET A 38 -20.02 -24.64 3.47
CA MET A 38 -19.41 -23.98 4.63
C MET A 38 -20.49 -23.23 5.43
N PRO A 39 -20.67 -23.53 6.73
CA PRO A 39 -21.61 -22.81 7.58
C PRO A 39 -21.30 -21.33 7.61
N ARG A 40 -22.32 -20.48 7.43
CA ARG A 40 -22.18 -19.03 7.43
C ARG A 40 -23.47 -18.35 7.89
N THR A 41 -23.31 -17.22 8.55
CA THR A 41 -24.41 -16.35 8.98
C THR A 41 -24.03 -14.91 8.75
N PHE A 42 -23.09 -14.37 9.54
CA PHE A 42 -22.65 -12.97 9.39
C PHE A 42 -22.00 -12.68 8.02
N TRP A 43 -21.26 -13.65 7.50
CA TRP A 43 -20.57 -13.59 6.21
C TRP A 43 -21.42 -14.10 5.03
N ASP A 44 -22.70 -14.38 5.23
CA ASP A 44 -23.57 -14.79 4.14
C ASP A 44 -23.95 -13.61 3.25
N TRP A 45 -23.67 -13.73 1.95
CA TRP A 45 -23.97 -12.68 0.98
C TRP A 45 -25.47 -12.53 0.74
N GLY A 46 -26.28 -13.59 0.93
CA GLY A 46 -27.72 -13.57 0.65
C GLY A 46 -28.46 -12.45 1.38
N PRO A 47 -28.44 -12.40 2.73
CA PRO A 47 -29.07 -11.33 3.50
C PRO A 47 -28.52 -9.94 3.18
N MET A 48 -27.20 -9.83 2.92
CA MET A 48 -26.57 -8.56 2.56
C MET A 48 -27.08 -8.03 1.22
N LEU A 49 -27.14 -8.88 0.19
CA LEU A 49 -27.63 -8.51 -1.13
C LEU A 49 -29.12 -8.11 -1.09
N ALA A 50 -29.96 -8.88 -0.39
CA ALA A 50 -31.39 -8.60 -0.26
C ALA A 50 -31.68 -7.28 0.51
N ALA A 51 -30.86 -6.93 1.50
CA ALA A 51 -30.99 -5.66 2.20
C ALA A 51 -30.51 -4.48 1.33
N ASN A 52 -29.39 -4.65 0.62
CA ASN A 52 -28.78 -3.62 -0.22
C ASN A 52 -29.70 -3.18 -1.38
N GLU A 53 -30.57 -4.06 -1.91
CA GLU A 53 -31.57 -3.68 -2.92
C GLU A 53 -32.47 -2.52 -2.49
N ARG A 54 -32.66 -2.35 -1.17
CA ARG A 54 -33.44 -1.26 -0.57
C ARG A 54 -32.57 -0.15 0.04
N GLY A 55 -31.24 -0.24 -0.12
CA GLY A 55 -30.28 0.69 0.50
C GLY A 55 -30.03 0.45 1.99
N PHE A 56 -30.29 -0.75 2.51
CA PHE A 56 -30.13 -1.10 3.92
C PHE A 56 -29.11 -2.23 4.14
N PHE A 57 -28.76 -2.45 5.40
CA PHE A 57 -27.89 -3.54 5.85
C PHE A 57 -28.70 -4.54 6.70
N PRO A 58 -28.37 -5.84 6.67
CA PRO A 58 -29.07 -6.84 7.49
C PRO A 58 -28.76 -6.74 9.00
N TYR A 59 -27.78 -5.91 9.38
CA TYR A 59 -27.36 -5.62 10.74
C TYR A 59 -26.83 -4.18 10.81
N THR A 60 -26.73 -3.61 12.02
CA THR A 60 -26.30 -2.22 12.23
C THR A 60 -24.89 -1.97 11.64
N PRO A 61 -24.74 -1.11 10.62
CA PRO A 61 -23.43 -0.78 10.07
C PRO A 61 -22.71 0.25 10.95
N ASN A 62 -21.39 0.40 10.77
CA ASN A 62 -20.67 1.52 11.36
C ASN A 62 -20.91 2.79 10.55
N THR A 63 -21.83 3.63 11.01
CA THR A 63 -22.24 4.87 10.34
C THR A 63 -21.05 5.82 10.08
N ASN A 64 -20.10 5.92 11.01
CA ASN A 64 -18.94 6.80 10.84
C ASN A 64 -18.04 6.33 9.69
N LEU A 65 -17.80 5.02 9.58
CA LEU A 65 -17.04 4.46 8.46
C LEU A 65 -17.77 4.63 7.13
N MET A 66 -19.10 4.60 7.11
CA MET A 66 -19.88 4.89 5.90
C MET A 66 -19.72 6.34 5.42
N TYR A 67 -19.74 7.31 6.35
CA TYR A 67 -19.46 8.71 6.01
C TYR A 67 -18.01 8.91 5.55
N GLY A 68 -17.04 8.31 6.24
CA GLY A 68 -15.63 8.36 5.84
C GLY A 68 -15.41 7.77 4.45
N LEU A 69 -16.06 6.64 4.13
CA LEU A 69 -16.03 6.05 2.80
C LEU A 69 -16.62 6.98 1.73
N LYS A 70 -17.75 7.63 2.03
CA LYS A 70 -18.38 8.57 1.08
C LYS A 70 -17.40 9.68 0.69
N GLU A 71 -16.70 10.27 1.66
CA GLU A 71 -15.70 11.30 1.37
C GLU A 71 -14.47 10.76 0.67
N ALA A 72 -13.97 9.60 1.07
CA ALA A 72 -12.86 8.95 0.36
C ALA A 72 -13.17 8.71 -1.12
N LEU A 73 -14.37 8.21 -1.43
CA LEU A 73 -14.82 7.99 -2.80
C LEU A 73 -14.96 9.31 -3.58
N ARG A 74 -15.43 10.37 -2.92
CA ARG A 74 -15.48 11.71 -3.54
C ARG A 74 -14.09 12.21 -3.89
N LEU A 75 -13.13 12.14 -2.97
CA LEU A 75 -11.75 12.56 -3.22
C LEU A 75 -11.09 11.77 -4.36
N LEU A 76 -11.27 10.45 -4.39
CA LEU A 76 -10.78 9.60 -5.48
C LEU A 76 -11.43 9.95 -6.83
N HIS A 77 -12.70 10.35 -6.84
CA HIS A 77 -13.40 10.76 -8.05
C HIS A 77 -12.94 12.13 -8.53
N ASP A 78 -12.77 13.08 -7.61
CA ASP A 78 -12.30 14.44 -7.90
C ASP A 78 -10.88 14.45 -8.47
N GLU A 79 -9.97 13.60 -7.96
CA GLU A 79 -8.63 13.42 -8.53
C GLU A 79 -8.68 12.65 -9.87
N GLY A 80 -9.58 11.67 -9.98
CA GLY A 80 -9.68 10.74 -11.10
C GLY A 80 -8.77 9.52 -10.92
N LEU A 81 -9.33 8.30 -11.06
CA LEU A 81 -8.61 7.06 -10.75
C LEU A 81 -7.34 6.84 -11.57
N GLU A 82 -7.30 7.31 -12.82
CA GLU A 82 -6.11 7.21 -13.66
C GLU A 82 -4.96 8.07 -13.10
N ASN A 83 -5.26 9.28 -12.65
CA ASN A 83 -4.30 10.18 -12.00
C ASN A 83 -3.84 9.60 -10.66
N VAL A 84 -4.76 9.03 -9.88
CA VAL A 84 -4.42 8.31 -8.64
C VAL A 84 -3.40 7.21 -8.96
N PHE A 85 -3.66 6.33 -9.92
CA PHE A 85 -2.73 5.24 -10.25
C PHE A 85 -1.39 5.73 -10.82
N ALA A 86 -1.40 6.80 -11.63
CA ALA A 86 -0.20 7.41 -12.17
C ALA A 86 0.69 7.97 -11.04
N ARG A 87 0.10 8.73 -10.10
CA ARG A 87 0.80 9.28 -8.94
C ARG A 87 1.48 8.20 -8.10
N HIS A 88 0.76 7.12 -7.78
CA HIS A 88 1.31 5.98 -7.04
C HIS A 88 2.46 5.28 -7.79
N THR A 89 2.31 5.12 -9.11
CA THR A 89 3.36 4.53 -9.94
C THR A 89 4.62 5.39 -9.94
N ARG A 90 4.46 6.71 -10.11
CA ARG A 90 5.56 7.69 -10.03
C ARG A 90 6.25 7.69 -8.67
N HIS A 91 5.49 7.67 -7.57
CA HIS A 91 6.04 7.56 -6.21
C HIS A 91 6.84 6.28 -6.00
N ALA A 92 6.35 5.16 -6.54
CA ALA A 92 7.05 3.90 -6.46
C ALA A 92 8.35 3.90 -7.29
N GLU A 93 8.36 4.54 -8.45
CA GLU A 93 9.56 4.72 -9.27
C GLU A 93 10.60 5.60 -8.59
N ALA A 94 10.19 6.75 -8.02
CA ALA A 94 11.07 7.61 -7.25
C ALA A 94 11.66 6.88 -6.03
N THR A 95 10.85 6.11 -5.31
CA THR A 95 11.32 5.30 -4.18
C THR A 95 12.35 4.26 -4.61
N ARG A 96 12.10 3.55 -5.72
CA ARG A 96 13.07 2.58 -6.26
C ARG A 96 14.35 3.24 -6.77
N ALA A 97 14.25 4.43 -7.34
CA ALA A 97 15.42 5.22 -7.75
C ALA A 97 16.29 5.56 -6.53
N ALA A 98 15.69 6.01 -5.42
CA ALA A 98 16.41 6.25 -4.17
C ALA A 98 17.09 4.99 -3.64
N VAL A 99 16.35 3.87 -3.57
CA VAL A 99 16.89 2.59 -3.08
C VAL A 99 18.11 2.14 -3.87
N ARG A 100 18.04 2.18 -5.20
CA ARG A 100 19.15 1.82 -6.08
C ARG A 100 20.33 2.78 -5.93
N ALA A 101 20.06 4.08 -5.83
CA ALA A 101 21.08 5.10 -5.65
C ALA A 101 21.76 5.03 -4.26
N TRP A 102 21.08 4.57 -3.21
CA TRP A 102 21.70 4.20 -1.93
C TRP A 102 22.65 3.02 -2.04
N GLY A 103 22.61 2.25 -3.13
CA GLY A 103 23.34 0.99 -3.30
C GLY A 103 22.65 -0.21 -2.64
N LEU A 104 21.35 -0.09 -2.33
CA LEU A 104 20.54 -1.16 -1.78
C LEU A 104 19.69 -1.83 -2.86
N GLU A 105 19.19 -3.03 -2.53
CA GLU A 105 18.40 -3.82 -3.47
C GLU A 105 16.90 -3.71 -3.20
N VAL A 106 16.13 -3.67 -4.29
CA VAL A 106 14.67 -3.85 -4.23
C VAL A 106 14.40 -5.35 -4.23
N LEU A 107 13.63 -5.84 -3.24
CA LEU A 107 13.40 -7.28 -3.07
C LEU A 107 12.77 -7.96 -4.31
N ALA A 108 11.87 -7.27 -5.00
CA ALA A 108 11.26 -7.79 -6.21
C ALA A 108 12.30 -7.85 -7.34
N LEU A 109 12.49 -9.05 -7.91
CA LEU A 109 13.50 -9.28 -8.94
C LEU A 109 12.99 -8.97 -10.36
N ASP A 110 11.68 -9.11 -10.59
CA ASP A 110 11.05 -8.86 -11.88
C ASP A 110 10.33 -7.50 -11.85
N GLU A 111 10.73 -6.60 -12.74
CA GLU A 111 10.15 -5.26 -12.83
C GLU A 111 8.64 -5.28 -13.14
N ARG A 112 8.15 -6.34 -13.80
CA ARG A 112 6.71 -6.52 -14.09
C ARG A 112 5.88 -6.78 -12.84
N GLU A 113 6.52 -7.21 -11.76
CA GLU A 113 5.90 -7.52 -10.47
C GLU A 113 6.12 -6.39 -9.44
N TYR A 114 6.65 -5.25 -9.87
CA TYR A 114 6.82 -4.09 -8.99
C TYR A 114 5.48 -3.55 -8.50
N SER A 115 5.43 -3.27 -7.20
CA SER A 115 4.25 -2.68 -6.57
C SER A 115 4.30 -1.16 -6.64
N SER A 116 3.16 -0.55 -7.01
CA SER A 116 2.94 0.89 -6.90
C SER A 116 2.48 1.34 -5.49
N ALA A 117 2.35 0.42 -4.52
CA ALA A 117 1.84 0.74 -3.19
C ALA A 117 2.94 0.78 -2.11
N LEU A 118 3.99 -0.02 -2.28
CA LEU A 118 5.14 -0.03 -1.39
C LEU A 118 6.40 -0.54 -2.10
N THR A 119 7.56 -0.26 -1.52
CA THR A 119 8.84 -0.82 -1.95
C THR A 119 9.50 -1.55 -0.77
N ALA A 120 9.78 -2.84 -0.96
CA ALA A 120 10.53 -3.65 -0.02
C ALA A 120 12.03 -3.51 -0.31
N VAL A 121 12.78 -3.02 0.66
CA VAL A 121 14.22 -2.78 0.60
C VAL A 121 14.93 -3.93 1.29
N LEU A 122 15.82 -4.61 0.57
CA LEU A 122 16.69 -5.64 1.10
C LEU A 122 17.96 -4.99 1.64
N VAL A 123 18.28 -5.26 2.91
CA VAL A 123 19.53 -4.80 3.52
C VAL A 123 20.62 -5.88 3.37
N PRO A 124 21.92 -5.50 3.45
CA PRO A 124 23.02 -6.46 3.46
C PRO A 124 22.89 -7.52 4.56
N ASP A 125 23.52 -8.68 4.38
CA ASP A 125 23.38 -9.83 5.29
C ASP A 125 23.88 -9.58 6.72
N ASP A 126 24.79 -8.63 6.89
CA ASP A 126 25.33 -8.20 8.18
C ASP A 126 24.51 -7.06 8.85
N VAL A 127 23.44 -6.60 8.18
CA VAL A 127 22.55 -5.53 8.67
C VAL A 127 21.21 -6.13 9.11
N ASP A 128 20.75 -5.71 10.29
CA ASP A 128 19.42 -6.04 10.81
C ASP A 128 18.43 -4.92 10.46
N ALA A 129 17.50 -5.19 9.54
CA ALA A 129 16.51 -4.22 9.10
C ALA A 129 15.59 -3.74 10.24
N ASP A 130 15.33 -4.55 11.26
CA ASP A 130 14.47 -4.15 12.37
C ASP A 130 15.18 -3.16 13.30
N LYS A 131 16.51 -3.26 13.44
CA LYS A 131 17.32 -2.24 14.12
C LYS A 131 17.36 -0.93 13.35
N VAL A 132 17.52 -0.97 12.02
CA VAL A 132 17.46 0.23 11.17
C VAL A 132 16.10 0.93 11.35
N ARG A 133 15.01 0.18 11.30
CA ARG A 133 13.65 0.70 11.53
C ARG A 133 13.49 1.29 12.93
N ALA A 134 14.03 0.64 13.96
CA ALA A 134 13.97 1.14 15.33
C ALA A 134 14.70 2.48 15.48
N VAL A 135 15.88 2.63 14.87
CA VAL A 135 16.61 3.91 14.84
C VAL A 135 15.79 4.99 14.15
N ILE A 136 15.19 4.67 12.99
CA ILE A 136 14.37 5.63 12.24
C ILE A 136 13.15 6.08 13.05
N LEU A 137 12.46 5.14 13.71
CA LEU A 137 11.30 5.44 14.54
C LEU A 137 11.69 6.32 15.74
N ASP A 138 12.74 5.94 16.47
CA ASP A 138 13.21 6.68 17.66
C ASP A 138 13.68 8.10 17.32
N ARG A 139 14.38 8.27 16.19
CA ARG A 139 15.02 9.54 15.83
C ARG A 139 14.13 10.49 15.05
N PHE A 140 13.15 9.97 14.31
CA PHE A 140 12.36 10.77 13.36
C PHE A 140 10.85 10.59 13.50
N ASP A 141 10.38 9.82 14.49
CA ASP A 141 8.95 9.49 14.66
C ASP A 141 8.33 8.90 13.37
N MET A 142 9.13 8.17 12.60
CA MET A 142 8.75 7.65 11.31
C MET A 142 8.66 6.13 11.33
N SER A 143 7.45 5.61 11.11
CA SER A 143 7.22 4.17 11.03
C SER A 143 7.49 3.62 9.64
N LEU A 144 8.17 2.49 9.58
CA LEU A 144 8.39 1.69 8.37
C LEU A 144 7.86 0.28 8.58
N GLY A 145 7.42 -0.37 7.50
CA GLY A 145 6.92 -1.75 7.58
C GLY A 145 8.05 -2.76 7.82
N ALA A 146 7.82 -3.74 8.68
CA ALA A 146 8.75 -4.85 8.91
C ALA A 146 8.74 -5.87 7.77
N GLY A 147 9.84 -6.61 7.62
CA GLY A 147 9.81 -7.92 6.97
C GLY A 147 8.96 -8.92 7.76
N LEU A 148 8.31 -9.86 7.07
CA LEU A 148 7.42 -10.84 7.69
C LEU A 148 7.90 -12.27 7.37
N GLY A 149 7.72 -13.19 8.31
CA GLY A 149 8.08 -14.60 8.14
C GLY A 149 9.56 -14.77 7.79
N ARG A 150 9.85 -15.41 6.64
CA ARG A 150 11.22 -15.67 6.16
C ARG A 150 12.04 -14.40 5.88
N LEU A 151 11.40 -13.24 5.81
CA LEU A 151 12.03 -11.95 5.51
C LEU A 151 12.19 -11.07 6.76
N ALA A 152 11.79 -11.55 7.95
CA ALA A 152 12.01 -10.81 9.20
C ALA A 152 13.50 -10.51 9.40
N GLY A 153 13.82 -9.29 9.87
CA GLY A 153 15.20 -8.79 10.00
C GLY A 153 15.97 -8.55 8.68
N ARG A 154 15.49 -9.02 7.52
CA ARG A 154 16.20 -8.92 6.23
C ARG A 154 15.72 -7.77 5.35
N ILE A 155 14.48 -7.32 5.55
CA ILE A 155 13.91 -6.22 4.76
C ILE A 155 13.19 -5.21 5.65
N PHE A 156 13.06 -3.99 5.15
CA PHE A 156 12.03 -3.06 5.58
C PHE A 156 11.18 -2.61 4.38
N ARG A 157 10.01 -2.06 4.63
CA ARG A 157 9.05 -1.64 3.59
C ARG A 157 8.75 -0.14 3.72
N ILE A 158 8.94 0.58 2.62
CA ILE A 158 8.55 1.98 2.47
C ILE A 158 7.18 1.99 1.79
N GLY A 159 6.14 2.41 2.52
CA GLY A 159 4.80 2.58 1.97
C GLY A 159 4.66 3.94 1.30
N HIS A 160 4.05 3.96 0.12
CA HIS A 160 3.78 5.18 -0.66
C HIS A 160 2.39 5.12 -1.29
N LEU A 161 1.47 4.48 -0.57
CA LEU A 161 0.07 4.36 -0.91
C LEU A 161 -0.74 5.40 -0.15
N GLY A 162 -1.56 6.14 -0.88
CA GLY A 162 -2.70 6.83 -0.34
C GLY A 162 -2.84 8.30 -0.67
N ALA A 163 -3.39 9.06 0.29
CA ALA A 163 -3.35 10.51 0.40
C ALA A 163 -1.92 10.90 0.77
N PHE A 164 -1.05 10.75 -0.21
CA PHE A 164 0.38 10.85 -0.11
C PHE A 164 0.85 11.73 -1.27
N ASN A 165 1.60 12.78 -0.98
CA ASN A 165 2.09 13.73 -1.98
C ASN A 165 3.62 13.65 -2.11
N ASP A 166 4.16 14.33 -3.12
CA ASP A 166 5.58 14.29 -3.47
C ASP A 166 6.49 14.74 -2.31
N LEU A 167 6.07 15.76 -1.54
CA LEU A 167 6.84 16.26 -0.41
C LEU A 167 6.82 15.29 0.79
N THR A 168 5.68 14.64 1.05
CA THR A 168 5.61 13.57 2.06
C THR A 168 6.52 12.41 1.70
N LEU A 169 6.59 12.04 0.41
CA LEU A 169 7.53 11.02 -0.06
C LEU A 169 8.98 11.48 0.12
N ALA A 170 9.32 12.69 -0.32
CA ALA A 170 10.66 13.24 -0.18
C ALA A 170 11.12 13.28 1.29
N GLY A 171 10.24 13.71 2.20
CA GLY A 171 10.50 13.68 3.65
C GLY A 171 10.72 12.26 4.17
N THR A 172 9.93 11.30 3.70
CA THR A 172 10.09 9.88 4.05
C THR A 172 11.45 9.35 3.58
N LEU A 173 11.85 9.62 2.34
CA LEU A 173 13.13 9.17 1.79
C LEU A 173 14.32 9.86 2.46
N ALA A 174 14.19 11.13 2.82
CA ALA A 174 15.18 11.84 3.62
C ALA A 174 15.35 11.19 5.01
N GLY A 175 14.25 10.87 5.69
CA GLY A 175 14.27 10.15 6.97
C GLY A 175 14.91 8.77 6.87
N VAL A 176 14.63 8.03 5.79
CA VAL A 176 15.27 6.73 5.52
C VAL A 176 16.77 6.90 5.30
N GLN A 177 17.20 7.86 4.46
CA GLN A 177 18.62 8.10 4.18
C GLN A 177 19.39 8.49 5.45
N MET A 178 18.84 9.40 6.26
CA MET A 178 19.46 9.77 7.54
C MET A 178 19.52 8.58 8.50
N GLY A 179 18.45 7.78 8.56
CA GLY A 179 18.38 6.61 9.44
C GLY A 179 19.33 5.49 9.06
N LEU A 180 19.50 5.22 7.76
CA LEU A 180 20.49 4.27 7.26
C LEU A 180 21.89 4.69 7.68
N GLY A 181 22.23 5.98 7.55
CA GLY A 181 23.50 6.52 8.02
C GLY A 181 23.70 6.40 9.54
N LEU A 182 22.69 6.74 10.33
CA LEU A 182 22.74 6.61 11.80
C LEU A 182 22.84 5.15 12.27
N ALA A 183 22.26 4.22 11.52
CA ALA A 183 22.36 2.78 11.78
C ALA A 183 23.68 2.16 11.30
N GLY A 184 24.58 2.96 10.71
CA GLY A 184 25.88 2.50 10.21
C GLY A 184 25.82 1.69 8.92
N VAL A 185 24.71 1.75 8.18
CA VAL A 185 24.58 1.07 6.89
C VAL A 185 25.36 1.85 5.84
N PRO A 186 26.29 1.21 5.09
CA PRO A 186 27.08 1.90 4.08
C PRO A 186 26.23 2.21 2.85
N VAL A 187 25.64 3.41 2.81
CA VAL A 187 24.83 3.89 1.68
C VAL A 187 25.38 5.17 1.08
N ALA A 188 25.20 5.35 -0.23
CA ALA A 188 25.55 6.61 -0.88
C ALA A 188 24.55 7.72 -0.52
N GLY A 189 25.00 8.97 -0.47
CA GLY A 189 24.14 10.12 -0.13
C GLY A 189 23.20 10.59 -1.24
N SER A 190 23.26 10.00 -2.43
CA SER A 190 22.57 10.45 -3.64
C SER A 190 21.14 9.91 -3.79
N GLY A 191 20.63 9.10 -2.85
CA GLY A 191 19.33 8.47 -3.03
C GLY A 191 18.16 9.46 -2.97
N LEU A 192 18.20 10.46 -2.10
CA LEU A 192 17.18 11.51 -2.09
C LEU A 192 17.18 12.28 -3.41
N ASP A 193 18.34 12.69 -3.91
CA ASP A 193 18.46 13.45 -5.17
C ASP A 193 17.90 12.64 -6.34
N ALA A 194 18.21 11.34 -6.42
CA ALA A 194 17.70 10.45 -7.46
C ALA A 194 16.16 10.33 -7.43
N ALA A 195 15.54 10.38 -6.25
CA ALA A 195 14.08 10.42 -6.16
C ALA A 195 13.51 11.78 -6.54
N LEU A 196 14.14 12.88 -6.11
CA LEU A 196 13.68 14.23 -6.45
C LEU A 196 13.71 14.49 -7.95
N GLU A 197 14.75 14.03 -8.66
CA GLU A 197 14.81 14.07 -10.12
C GLU A 197 13.61 13.35 -10.76
N ARG A 198 13.21 12.20 -10.22
CA ARG A 198 12.04 11.45 -10.71
C ARG A 198 10.70 12.10 -10.40
N LEU A 199 10.61 12.89 -9.32
CA LEU A 199 9.39 13.60 -8.95
C LEU A 199 9.21 14.92 -9.71
N GLN A 200 10.29 15.48 -10.26
CA GLN A 200 10.24 16.69 -11.09
C GLN A 200 9.73 16.42 -12.51
N THR A 201 9.77 15.18 -12.96
CA THR A 201 9.22 14.77 -14.26
C THR A 201 7.75 14.39 -14.13
N ASP A 202 6.93 14.83 -15.09
CA ASP A 202 5.49 14.57 -15.12
C ASP A 202 5.14 13.07 -15.15
#